data_AF-A0A356TPF1-F1
#
_entry.id   AF-A0A356TPF1-F1
#
_cell.length_a   1.000
_cell.length_b   1.000
_cell.length_c   1.000
_cell.angle_alpha   90.00
_cell.angle_beta   90.00
_cell.angle_gamma   90.00
#
_symmetry.space_group_name_H-M   'P 1'
#
loop_
_entity.id
_entity.type
_entity.pdbx_description
1 polymer ?
#
loop_
_entity_poly.entity_id
_entity_poly.type
_entity_poly.pdbx_seq_one_letter_code
_entity_poly.pdbx_strand_id
1 'polypeptide(L)'
;MIDAAGEGRIDVLLELDVVERLRLVVDLVAKARAAAELRESIDSEVRQSLGKNQKEAVLREQLKAIQKQLGGGDEDLDPLREKLESLSVPDEVREQIDRELKRFESMGQQSPDAQLTRKYLELVAELPWDERAPASDDLTAVETVLEED
;
A
#
# COMPACT_ATOMS: atom_id res chain seq x y z
N MET A 1 28.78 25.55 -15.92
CA MET A 1 29.42 26.75 -15.33
C MET A 1 30.03 26.27 -14.02
N ILE A 2 31.36 26.32 -13.88
CA ILE A 2 32.05 25.74 -12.70
C ILE A 2 31.64 26.58 -11.47
N ASP A 3 30.72 26.04 -10.69
CA ASP A 3 30.29 26.59 -9.41
C ASP A 3 31.32 26.18 -8.35
N ALA A 4 32.54 26.69 -8.50
CA ALA A 4 33.49 26.70 -7.40
C ALA A 4 32.99 27.78 -6.45
N ALA A 5 32.24 27.37 -5.43
CA ALA A 5 31.82 28.20 -4.31
C ALA A 5 32.96 29.17 -3.94
N GLY A 6 32.62 30.46 -3.87
CA GLY A 6 33.52 31.59 -4.13
C GLY A 6 34.84 31.69 -3.35
N GLU A 7 35.07 30.85 -2.33
CA GLU A 7 36.29 30.82 -1.52
C GLU A 7 37.53 30.42 -2.34
N GLY A 8 37.51 29.27 -3.03
CA GLY A 8 38.69 28.81 -3.77
C GLY A 8 39.08 29.71 -4.96
N ARG A 9 38.13 30.50 -5.46
CA ARG A 9 38.35 31.43 -6.58
C ARG A 9 39.11 32.67 -6.15
N ILE A 10 38.92 33.12 -4.90
CA ILE A 10 39.62 34.27 -4.32
C ILE A 10 41.09 33.91 -4.06
N ASP A 11 41.35 32.72 -3.53
CA ASP A 11 42.72 32.24 -3.26
C ASP A 11 43.57 32.17 -4.54
N VAL A 12 42.99 31.70 -5.64
CA VAL A 12 43.66 31.70 -6.97
C VAL A 12 43.97 33.11 -7.46
N LEU A 13 43.09 34.08 -7.20
CA LEU A 13 43.28 35.47 -7.66
C LEU A 13 44.28 36.25 -6.81
N LEU A 14 44.47 35.87 -5.55
CA LEU A 14 45.42 36.48 -4.63
C LEU A 14 46.84 35.91 -4.80
N GLU A 15 47.00 34.73 -5.39
CA GLU A 15 48.31 34.11 -5.61
C GLU A 15 49.08 34.76 -6.78
N LEU A 16 50.26 35.30 -6.45
CA LEU A 16 51.13 36.02 -7.39
C LEU A 16 52.09 35.07 -8.11
N ASP A 17 52.50 33.97 -7.46
CA ASP A 17 53.34 32.95 -8.08
C ASP A 17 52.54 32.14 -9.10
N VAL A 18 53.05 32.07 -10.33
CA VAL A 18 52.35 31.43 -11.44
C VAL A 18 52.25 29.91 -11.25
N VAL A 19 53.26 29.29 -10.64
CA VAL A 19 53.32 27.84 -10.45
C VAL A 19 52.37 27.41 -9.35
N GLU A 20 52.35 28.12 -8.22
CA GLU A 20 51.41 27.83 -7.12
C GLU A 20 49.96 28.11 -7.54
N ARG A 21 49.72 29.20 -8.29
CA ARG A 21 48.39 29.49 -8.84
C ARG A 21 47.90 28.38 -9.76
N LEU A 22 48.76 27.80 -10.60
CA LEU A 22 48.40 26.68 -11.47
C LEU A 22 48.05 25.42 -10.68
N ARG A 23 48.77 25.12 -9.58
CA ARG A 23 48.45 23.98 -8.70
C ARG A 23 47.08 24.13 -8.05
N LEU A 24 46.78 25.30 -7.50
CA LEU A 24 45.46 25.61 -6.94
C LEU A 24 44.34 25.43 -7.95
N VAL A 25 44.54 25.90 -9.19
CA VAL A 25 43.56 25.72 -10.27
C VAL A 25 43.36 24.25 -10.62
N VAL A 26 44.43 23.46 -10.71
CA VAL A 26 44.34 22.02 -10.99
C VAL A 26 43.53 21.30 -9.92
N ASP A 27 43.77 21.61 -8.64
CA ASP A 27 43.02 21.01 -7.53
C ASP A 27 41.54 21.39 -7.55
N LEU A 28 41.22 22.65 -7.85
CA LEU A 28 39.83 23.10 -8.00
C LEU A 28 39.12 22.42 -9.17
N VAL A 29 39.80 22.28 -10.30
CA VAL A 29 39.26 21.58 -11.48
C VAL A 29 39.05 20.10 -11.16
N ALA A 30 39.97 19.45 -10.45
CA ALA A 30 39.83 18.05 -10.04
C ALA A 30 38.62 17.84 -9.12
N LYS A 31 38.43 18.72 -8.12
CA LYS A 31 37.26 18.70 -7.23
C LYS A 31 35.95 18.93 -7.99
N ALA A 32 35.93 19.92 -8.88
CA ALA A 32 34.75 20.20 -9.70
C ALA A 32 34.39 19.03 -10.62
N ARG A 33 35.39 18.36 -11.19
CA ARG A 33 35.19 17.17 -12.01
C ARG A 33 34.60 16.02 -11.22
N ALA A 34 35.15 15.72 -10.04
CA ALA A 34 34.63 14.65 -9.18
C ALA A 34 33.17 14.90 -8.77
N ALA A 35 32.82 16.15 -8.45
CA ALA A 35 31.45 16.52 -8.13
C ALA A 35 30.50 16.37 -9.34
N ALA A 36 30.95 16.70 -10.55
CA ALA A 36 30.17 16.53 -11.76
C ALA A 36 29.92 15.04 -12.09
N GLU A 37 30.95 14.20 -11.98
CA GLU A 37 30.85 12.75 -12.20
C GLU A 37 29.87 12.10 -11.21
N LEU A 38 29.91 12.48 -9.93
CA LEU A 38 28.95 12.00 -8.92
C LEU A 38 27.52 12.42 -9.23
N ARG A 39 27.32 13.66 -9.70
CA ARG A 39 25.99 14.14 -10.08
C ARG A 39 25.43 13.37 -11.27
N GLU A 40 26.26 13.06 -12.26
CA GLU A 40 25.88 12.26 -13.42
C GLU A 40 25.52 10.82 -13.03
N SER A 41 26.27 10.20 -12.10
CA SER A 41 25.94 8.85 -11.63
C SER A 41 24.60 8.81 -10.89
N ILE A 42 24.33 9.79 -10.02
CA ILE A 42 23.05 9.91 -9.31
C ILE A 42 21.90 10.11 -10.30
N ASP A 43 22.05 11.02 -11.27
CA ASP A 43 21.01 11.27 -12.27
C ASP A 43 20.71 10.02 -13.11
N SER A 44 21.74 9.23 -13.45
CA SER A 44 21.60 7.95 -14.16
C SER A 44 20.84 6.91 -13.32
N GLU A 45 21.18 6.74 -12.05
CA GLU A 45 20.50 5.81 -11.14
C GLU A 45 19.03 6.19 -10.92
N VAL A 46 18.75 7.49 -10.76
CA VAL A 46 17.38 8.02 -10.63
C VAL A 46 16.57 7.75 -11.91
N ARG A 47 17.15 7.97 -13.10
CA ARG A 47 16.47 7.66 -14.37
C ARG A 47 16.22 6.17 -14.53
N GLN A 48 17.16 5.31 -14.12
CA GLN A 48 16.99 3.87 -14.20
C GLN A 48 15.89 3.37 -13.25
N SER A 49 15.84 3.89 -12.02
CA SER A 49 14.80 3.53 -11.04
C SER A 49 13.42 4.04 -11.46
N LEU A 50 13.32 5.28 -11.95
CA LEU A 50 12.08 5.83 -12.52
C LEU A 50 11.61 5.01 -13.72
N GLY A 51 12.51 4.63 -14.63
CA GLY A 51 12.16 3.80 -15.80
C GLY A 51 11.64 2.42 -15.40
N LYS A 52 12.21 1.78 -14.38
CA LYS A 52 11.72 0.52 -13.83
C LYS A 52 10.34 0.67 -13.19
N ASN A 53 10.16 1.67 -12.34
CA ASN A 53 8.89 1.94 -11.65
C ASN A 53 7.78 2.29 -12.64
N GLN A 54 8.07 3.10 -13.67
CA GLN A 54 7.11 3.45 -14.71
C GLN A 54 6.74 2.22 -15.54
N LYS A 55 7.71 1.37 -15.89
CA LYS A 55 7.45 0.10 -16.59
C LYS A 55 6.58 -0.84 -15.76
N GLU A 56 6.85 -0.96 -14.45
CA GLU A 56 6.05 -1.78 -13.54
C GLU A 56 4.63 -1.23 -13.37
N ALA A 57 4.46 0.08 -13.23
CA ALA A 57 3.15 0.72 -13.16
C ALA A 57 2.31 0.45 -14.42
N VAL A 58 2.91 0.59 -15.60
CA VAL A 58 2.24 0.28 -16.89
C VAL A 58 1.85 -1.19 -16.97
N LEU A 59 2.74 -2.12 -16.56
CA LEU A 59 2.44 -3.54 -16.56
C LEU A 59 1.29 -3.90 -15.59
N ARG A 60 1.23 -3.25 -14.41
CA ARG A 60 0.12 -3.42 -13.47
C ARG A 60 -1.20 -2.91 -14.04
N GLU A 61 -1.19 -1.76 -14.72
CA GLU A 61 -2.39 -1.21 -15.35
C GLU A 61 -2.87 -2.10 -16.51
N GLN A 62 -1.95 -2.65 -17.30
CA GLN A 62 -2.25 -3.63 -18.34
C GLN A 62 -2.83 -4.93 -17.76
N LEU A 63 -2.26 -5.46 -16.66
CA LEU A 63 -2.81 -6.62 -15.95
C LEU A 63 -4.23 -6.34 -15.44
N LYS A 64 -4.47 -5.15 -14.88
CA LYS A 64 -5.81 -4.73 -14.42
C LYS A 64 -6.81 -4.64 -15.59
N ALA A 65 -6.39 -4.11 -16.73
CA ALA A 65 -7.20 -4.06 -17.94
C ALA A 65 -7.52 -5.47 -18.49
N ILE A 66 -6.54 -6.39 -18.47
CA ILE A 66 -6.72 -7.80 -18.86
C ILE A 66 -7.70 -8.50 -17.92
N GLN A 67 -7.55 -8.33 -16.59
CA GLN A 67 -8.47 -8.89 -15.59
C GLN A 67 -9.91 -8.39 -15.78
N LYS A 68 -10.07 -7.10 -16.09
CA LYS A 68 -11.37 -6.49 -16.43
C LYS A 68 -11.99 -7.07 -17.69
N GLN A 69 -11.19 -7.34 -18.73
CA GLN A 69 -11.67 -7.95 -19.98
C GLN A 69 -11.98 -9.45 -19.84
N LEU A 70 -11.30 -10.16 -18.94
CA LEU A 70 -11.53 -11.58 -18.66
C LEU A 70 -12.72 -11.83 -17.72
N GLY A 71 -13.42 -10.79 -17.25
CA GLY A 71 -14.61 -10.92 -16.41
C GLY A 71 -14.33 -11.40 -14.97
N GLY A 72 -13.08 -11.39 -14.51
CA GLY A 72 -12.68 -11.95 -13.21
C GLY A 72 -12.31 -10.91 -12.14
N GLY A 73 -12.76 -9.66 -12.26
CA GLY A 73 -12.28 -8.55 -11.44
C GLY A 73 -13.12 -8.21 -10.21
N ASP A 74 -14.42 -8.00 -10.38
CA ASP A 74 -15.24 -7.29 -9.38
C ASP A 74 -16.62 -7.92 -9.09
N GLU A 75 -17.17 -8.81 -9.93
CA GLU A 75 -18.56 -9.28 -9.78
C GLU A 75 -18.82 -10.12 -8.51
N ASP A 76 -17.79 -10.76 -7.94
CA ASP A 76 -17.93 -11.60 -6.75
C ASP A 76 -17.86 -10.82 -5.42
N LEU A 77 -17.30 -9.60 -5.46
CA LEU A 77 -17.09 -8.77 -4.28
C LEU A 77 -18.28 -7.86 -3.99
N ASP A 78 -18.89 -7.30 -5.03
CA ASP A 78 -20.07 -6.46 -4.94
C ASP A 78 -21.23 -7.10 -4.13
N PRO A 79 -21.64 -8.36 -4.36
CA PRO A 79 -22.77 -8.95 -3.64
C PRO A 79 -22.46 -9.20 -2.15
N LEU A 80 -21.22 -9.57 -1.80
CA LEU A 80 -20.84 -9.77 -0.39
C LEU A 80 -20.76 -8.43 0.33
N ARG A 81 -20.23 -7.40 -0.33
CA ARG A 81 -20.16 -6.04 0.20
C ARG A 81 -21.56 -5.47 0.46
N GLU A 82 -22.45 -5.56 -0.53
CA GLU A 82 -23.84 -5.11 -0.37
C GLU A 82 -24.53 -5.83 0.79
N LYS A 83 -24.33 -7.15 0.93
CA LYS A 83 -24.83 -7.91 2.07
C LYS A 83 -24.32 -7.35 3.40
N LEU A 84 -23.01 -7.16 3.53
CA LEU A 84 -22.39 -6.68 4.77
C LEU A 84 -22.82 -5.24 5.15
N GLU A 85 -22.98 -4.37 4.16
CA GLU A 85 -23.45 -3.00 4.37
C GLU A 85 -24.93 -2.96 4.80
N SER A 86 -25.75 -3.90 4.30
CA SER A 86 -27.19 -3.98 4.62
C SER A 86 -27.50 -4.55 6.02
N LEU A 87 -26.54 -5.22 6.67
CA LEU A 87 -26.76 -5.78 8.00
C LEU A 87 -26.93 -4.67 9.04
N SER A 88 -27.69 -4.94 10.08
CA SER A 88 -27.70 -4.14 11.29
C SER A 88 -26.92 -4.90 12.35
N VAL A 89 -25.76 -4.36 12.71
CA VAL A 89 -24.79 -4.99 13.62
C VAL A 89 -24.29 -3.96 14.63
N PRO A 90 -23.84 -4.39 15.82
CA PRO A 90 -23.18 -3.49 16.77
C PRO A 90 -21.95 -2.81 16.16
N ASP A 91 -21.63 -1.59 16.62
CA ASP A 91 -20.52 -0.78 16.08
C ASP A 91 -19.16 -1.50 16.12
N GLU A 92 -18.90 -2.27 17.18
CA GLU A 92 -17.66 -3.05 17.33
C GLU A 92 -17.52 -4.12 16.24
N VAL A 93 -18.64 -4.72 15.83
CA VAL A 93 -18.68 -5.75 14.77
C VAL A 93 -18.51 -5.08 13.41
N ARG A 94 -19.15 -3.94 13.20
CA ARG A 94 -19.01 -3.15 11.96
C ARG A 94 -17.56 -2.76 11.70
N GLU A 95 -16.87 -2.26 12.73
CA GLU A 95 -15.46 -1.88 12.62
C GLU A 95 -14.58 -3.10 12.24
N GLN A 96 -14.89 -4.28 12.76
CA GLN A 96 -14.17 -5.50 12.44
C GLN A 96 -14.43 -5.98 11.01
N ILE A 97 -15.68 -5.91 10.54
CA ILE A 97 -16.06 -6.22 9.16
C ILE A 97 -15.29 -5.31 8.20
N ASP A 98 -15.29 -4.00 8.43
CA ASP A 98 -14.61 -3.04 7.57
C ASP A 98 -13.09 -3.26 7.51
N ARG A 99 -12.47 -3.63 8.64
CA ARG A 99 -11.06 -3.99 8.71
C ARG A 99 -10.73 -5.22 7.86
N GLU A 100 -11.49 -6.29 8.02
CA GLU A 100 -11.27 -7.54 7.28
C GLU A 100 -11.62 -7.40 5.80
N LEU A 101 -12.63 -6.58 5.45
CA LEU A 101 -12.99 -6.29 4.07
C LEU A 101 -11.87 -5.53 3.34
N LYS A 102 -11.32 -4.46 3.95
CA LYS A 102 -10.14 -3.76 3.41
C LYS A 102 -8.94 -4.69 3.25
N ARG A 103 -8.74 -5.58 4.23
CA ARG A 103 -7.66 -6.57 4.18
C ARG A 103 -7.87 -7.52 3.01
N PHE A 104 -9.09 -8.01 2.80
CA PHE A 104 -9.45 -8.88 1.68
C PHE A 104 -9.26 -8.19 0.32
N GLU A 105 -9.70 -6.93 0.16
CA GLU A 105 -9.49 -6.15 -1.06
C GLU A 105 -8.00 -5.97 -1.42
N SER A 106 -7.14 -5.89 -0.40
CA SER A 106 -5.69 -5.78 -0.60
C SER A 106 -4.99 -7.11 -0.89
N MET A 107 -5.64 -8.23 -0.59
CA MET A 107 -5.11 -9.58 -0.84
C MET A 107 -5.39 -10.00 -2.28
N GLY A 108 -4.42 -10.63 -2.93
CA GLY A 108 -4.67 -11.25 -4.23
C GLY A 108 -5.72 -12.36 -4.08
N GLN A 109 -6.78 -12.33 -4.91
CA GLN A 109 -7.92 -13.28 -4.86
C GLN A 109 -7.53 -14.77 -4.92
N GLN A 110 -6.32 -15.10 -5.39
CA GLN A 110 -5.82 -16.48 -5.46
C GLN A 110 -5.02 -16.92 -4.21
N SER A 111 -4.88 -16.06 -3.20
CA SER A 111 -4.22 -16.43 -1.95
C SER A 111 -5.11 -17.34 -1.10
N PRO A 112 -4.57 -18.40 -0.47
CA PRO A 112 -5.27 -19.19 0.54
C PRO A 112 -5.86 -18.31 1.66
N ASP A 113 -5.16 -17.23 2.03
CA ASP A 113 -5.60 -16.29 3.05
C ASP A 113 -6.83 -15.50 2.62
N ALA A 114 -6.95 -15.17 1.33
CA ALA A 114 -8.11 -14.48 0.80
C ALA A 114 -9.35 -15.38 0.93
N GLN A 115 -9.26 -16.66 0.58
CA GLN A 115 -10.38 -17.60 0.73
C GLN A 115 -10.84 -17.74 2.19
N LEU A 116 -9.89 -17.76 3.14
CA LEU A 116 -10.20 -17.79 4.58
C LEU A 116 -10.95 -16.54 5.03
N THR A 117 -10.46 -15.35 4.64
CA THR A 117 -11.12 -14.08 4.97
C THR A 117 -12.50 -13.96 4.34
N ARG A 118 -12.69 -14.39 3.08
CA ARG A 118 -14.01 -14.44 2.44
C ARG A 118 -14.99 -15.30 3.22
N LYS A 119 -14.57 -16.52 3.59
CA LYS A 119 -15.41 -17.45 4.37
C LYS A 119 -15.79 -16.88 5.74
N TYR A 120 -14.87 -16.16 6.37
CA TYR A 120 -15.16 -15.46 7.63
C TYR A 120 -16.22 -14.37 7.43
N LEU A 121 -16.07 -13.53 6.41
CA LEU A 121 -17.02 -12.46 6.10
C LEU A 121 -18.40 -13.01 5.72
N GLU A 122 -18.46 -14.13 4.98
CA GLU A 122 -19.71 -14.84 4.67
C GLU A 122 -20.38 -15.37 5.93
N LEU A 123 -19.64 -16.01 6.84
CA LEU A 123 -20.18 -16.50 8.11
C LEU A 123 -20.75 -15.36 8.96
N VAL A 124 -20.05 -14.24 9.03
CA VAL A 124 -20.51 -13.04 9.75
C VAL A 124 -21.80 -12.50 9.15
N ALA A 125 -21.93 -12.55 7.81
CA ALA A 125 -23.13 -12.11 7.12
C ALA A 125 -24.34 -13.05 7.29
N GLU A 126 -24.12 -14.32 7.63
CA GLU A 126 -25.18 -15.30 7.87
C GLU A 126 -25.69 -15.30 9.32
N LEU A 127 -24.99 -14.65 10.25
CA LEU A 127 -25.39 -14.62 11.65
C LEU A 127 -26.63 -13.74 11.87
N PRO A 128 -27.62 -14.21 12.65
CA PRO A 128 -28.80 -13.44 12.99
C PRO A 128 -28.47 -12.42 14.10
N TRP A 129 -27.98 -11.25 13.72
CA TRP A 129 -27.59 -10.19 14.66
C TRP A 129 -28.77 -9.57 15.40
N ASP A 130 -29.92 -9.45 14.73
CA ASP A 130 -31.13 -8.81 15.25
C ASP A 130 -32.26 -9.79 15.59
N GLU A 131 -32.10 -11.08 15.29
CA GLU A 131 -33.13 -12.08 15.58
C GLU A 131 -32.85 -12.77 16.92
N ARG A 132 -33.89 -12.82 17.77
CA ARG A 132 -33.88 -13.62 18.99
C ARG A 132 -34.93 -14.72 18.88
N ALA A 133 -34.58 -15.91 19.37
CA ALA A 133 -35.54 -16.99 19.50
C ALA A 133 -36.68 -16.56 20.45
N PRO A 134 -37.94 -16.92 20.15
CA PRO A 134 -39.04 -16.67 21.06
C PRO A 134 -38.81 -17.45 22.37
N ALA A 135 -38.80 -16.73 23.48
CA ALA A 135 -38.74 -17.31 24.81
C ALA A 135 -40.14 -17.27 25.44
N SER A 136 -40.56 -18.37 26.05
CA SER A 136 -41.78 -18.43 26.87
C SER A 136 -41.37 -18.42 28.34
N ASP A 137 -41.85 -17.43 29.09
CA ASP A 137 -41.60 -17.31 30.54
C ASP A 137 -42.66 -18.06 31.38
N ASP A 138 -43.38 -19.02 30.78
CA ASP A 138 -44.37 -19.84 31.48
C ASP A 138 -43.71 -20.90 32.35
N LEU A 139 -43.49 -20.55 33.62
CA LEU A 139 -42.91 -21.43 34.64
C LEU A 139 -43.70 -22.74 34.81
N THR A 140 -45.02 -22.73 34.65
CA THR A 140 -45.85 -23.93 34.85
C THR A 140 -45.69 -24.91 33.69
N ALA A 141 -45.61 -24.39 32.45
CA ALA A 141 -45.29 -25.20 31.29
C ALA A 141 -43.87 -25.77 31.37
N VAL A 142 -42.91 -25.00 31.89
CA VAL A 142 -41.51 -25.45 32.08
C VAL A 142 -41.43 -26.55 33.14
N GLU A 143 -42.14 -26.41 34.27
CA GLU A 143 -42.19 -27.44 35.33
C GLU A 143 -42.77 -28.76 34.80
N THR A 144 -43.87 -28.69 34.05
CA THR A 144 -44.53 -29.89 33.49
C THR A 144 -43.61 -30.65 32.53
N VAL A 145 -42.90 -29.95 31.64
CA VAL A 145 -41.96 -30.58 30.69
C VAL A 145 -40.76 -31.19 31.41
N LEU A 146 -40.29 -30.57 32.51
CA LEU A 146 -39.18 -31.11 33.31
C LEU A 146 -39.57 -32.33 34.16
N GLU A 147 -40.84 -32.47 34.54
CA GLU A 147 -41.34 -33.64 35.27
C GLU A 147 -41.66 -34.84 34.35
N GLU A 148 -41.86 -34.61 33.05
CA GLU A 148 -42.07 -35.66 32.05
C GLU A 148 -40.77 -36.30 31.51
N ASP A 149 -39.60 -35.68 31.75
CA ASP A 149 -38.25 -36.19 31.42
C ASP A 149 -37.60 -36.94 32.60
#